data_AF-A0A7W9Z2C5-F1
#
_entry.id   AF-A0A7W9Z2C5-F1
#
_cell.length_a   1.000
_cell.length_b   1.000
_cell.length_c   1.000
_cell.angle_alpha   90.00
_cell.angle_beta   90.00
_cell.angle_gamma   90.00
#
_symmetry.space_group_name_H-M   'P 1'
#
loop_
_entity.id
_entity.type
_entity.pdbx_description
1 polymer ?
#
loop_
_entity_poly.entity_id
_entity_poly.type
_entity_poly.pdbx_seq_one_letter_code
_entity_poly.pdbx_strand_id
1 'polypeptide(L)'
;MLTILIDADVLRYQLSFKNTKTVKWEDEDDGAEVVTAEVTNPEKAKADLDDYIEELLEKFGTRHFLLPLSVSTNFRKSILPTYKGNRTKPKPALWNAVDGFLHELYPEKIITREYLEGDDILGLLATMPKPRLCPGKRIIVSIDKDMQTIPGRLFNPGKPDIGMDANTLAEQAGIQQGELEMGLAEIERTVINDIETSGMRGRLGLGLKHLVATGNVLMYVPDDGNAKMYPLSRYVVDRDGMGSVLEMVTLDSVAPSTMGTELKAILGLDKNKGATKDAGPEQDVELYTRIYREGELWQVYQEVNSNIVPGSQGSYPIDACPWIPLRIPEEDGEDYGAGLVYDYYGDFDALEKLSKAILKGAAAAAKVLWALDENATIRPTTITQAESGDVLRFKAEQLKSVSQEKFGDFNFVGQHIDKLITRLEMAFGVRTSIQRSGERVTAEEIRYLAQELEDTLGGIYSILAEDLLLPLVRRIMDRLTRAHRLPDLPPGLIKPRIVVGVAALGRGQDMQKLMEWAQAAQQVLTPQVFSQRVNPGELMARMGAASDLTMKGLIKTDEQLQQEQQTDTMHQAAIRAAPTIAGAAMAPPGDMSGQQ
;
A
#
# COMPACT_ATOMS: atom_id res chain seq x y z
N MET A 1 1.52 29.65 23.94
CA MET A 1 2.53 28.77 24.55
C MET A 1 2.15 27.33 24.25
N LEU A 2 3.10 26.55 23.72
CA LEU A 2 2.90 25.15 23.36
C LEU A 2 3.72 24.31 24.35
N THR A 3 3.12 23.30 24.97
CA THR A 3 3.83 22.37 25.87
C THR A 3 3.81 20.96 25.30
N ILE A 4 4.98 20.31 25.26
CA ILE A 4 5.10 18.90 24.88
C ILE A 4 4.99 18.05 26.15
N LEU A 5 4.13 17.03 26.14
CA LEU A 5 3.96 16.08 27.23
C LEU A 5 4.57 14.76 26.79
N ILE A 6 5.80 14.47 27.23
CA ILE A 6 6.58 13.31 26.77
C ILE A 6 6.33 12.17 27.74
N ASP A 7 5.86 11.03 27.23
CA ASP A 7 5.68 9.81 28.00
C ASP A 7 7.03 9.27 28.49
N ALA A 8 7.37 9.58 29.73
CA ALA A 8 8.68 9.25 30.29
C ALA A 8 8.82 7.75 30.59
N ASP A 9 7.70 7.04 30.78
CA ASP A 9 7.70 5.59 30.99
C ASP A 9 8.12 4.85 29.72
N VAL A 10 7.58 5.29 28.59
CA VAL A 10 7.93 4.80 27.25
C VAL A 10 9.35 5.23 26.88
N LEU A 11 9.69 6.51 27.08
CA LEU A 11 11.00 7.07 26.73
C LEU A 11 12.14 6.29 27.42
N ARG A 12 12.03 6.06 28.73
CA ARG A 12 13.07 5.31 29.46
C ARG A 12 13.16 3.86 28.98
N TYR A 13 12.04 3.24 28.61
CA TYR A 13 12.04 1.88 28.05
C TYR A 13 12.80 1.83 26.73
N GLN A 14 12.46 2.73 25.80
CA GLN A 14 13.05 2.79 24.46
C GLN A 14 14.55 3.08 24.53
N LEU A 15 14.97 4.07 25.32
CA LEU A 15 16.39 4.41 25.46
C LEU A 15 17.20 3.29 26.12
N SER A 16 16.62 2.61 27.10
CA SER A 16 17.28 1.47 27.75
C SER A 16 17.45 0.30 26.78
N PHE A 17 16.46 0.04 25.93
CA PHE A 17 16.53 -1.01 24.92
C PHE A 17 17.51 -0.65 23.80
N LYS A 18 17.44 0.57 23.25
CA LYS A 18 18.33 1.08 22.19
C LYS A 18 19.81 0.98 22.55
N ASN A 19 20.13 1.16 23.85
CA ASN A 19 21.50 1.17 24.35
C ASN A 19 21.93 -0.14 25.05
N THR A 20 21.15 -1.21 24.87
CA THR A 20 21.50 -2.56 25.33
C THR A 20 21.60 -3.50 24.13
N LYS A 21 22.75 -4.14 23.93
CA LYS A 21 22.95 -5.16 22.89
C LYS A 21 23.13 -6.53 23.54
N THR A 22 22.27 -7.47 23.20
CA THR A 22 22.44 -8.87 23.62
C THR A 22 23.35 -9.58 22.62
N VAL A 23 24.50 -10.07 23.07
CA VAL A 23 25.40 -10.92 22.31
C VAL A 23 25.12 -12.36 22.71
N LYS A 24 24.83 -13.21 21.74
CA LYS A 24 24.68 -14.65 21.93
C LYS A 24 25.89 -15.33 21.29
N TRP A 25 26.52 -16.23 22.03
CA TRP A 25 27.56 -17.10 21.51
C TRP A 25 26.96 -18.50 21.40
N GLU A 26 27.06 -19.11 20.22
CA GLU A 26 26.75 -20.52 20.01
C GLU A 26 28.08 -21.27 19.91
N ASP A 27 28.31 -22.24 20.79
CA ASP A 27 29.42 -23.19 20.63
C ASP A 27 29.00 -24.23 19.58
N GLU A 28 29.86 -24.48 18.59
CA GLU A 28 29.61 -25.38 17.45
C GLU A 28 29.55 -26.88 17.79
N ASP A 29 29.63 -27.28 19.07
CA ASP A 29 29.56 -28.68 19.48
C ASP A 29 28.27 -28.98 20.26
N ASP A 30 27.43 -29.80 19.64
CA ASP A 30 26.31 -30.61 20.16
C ASP A 30 25.89 -30.34 21.63
N GLY A 31 25.02 -29.33 21.82
CA GLY A 31 24.03 -29.31 22.91
C GLY A 31 24.40 -28.61 24.22
N ALA A 32 25.36 -27.68 24.23
CA ALA A 32 25.68 -26.86 25.42
C ALA A 32 25.01 -25.47 25.44
N GLU A 33 24.82 -24.91 26.64
CA GLU A 33 24.07 -23.68 26.94
C GLU A 33 24.45 -22.45 26.09
N VAL A 34 23.44 -21.77 25.54
CA VAL A 34 23.61 -20.45 24.91
C VAL A 34 24.02 -19.43 25.98
N VAL A 35 25.29 -19.01 25.97
CA VAL A 35 25.76 -17.93 26.82
C VAL A 35 25.35 -16.60 26.21
N THR A 36 24.40 -15.92 26.85
CA THR A 36 23.98 -14.57 26.47
C THR A 36 24.66 -13.52 27.35
N ALA A 37 25.37 -12.56 26.76
CA ALA A 37 25.93 -11.41 27.47
C ALA A 37 25.24 -10.12 27.02
N GLU A 38 24.79 -9.30 27.96
CA GLU A 38 24.24 -7.98 27.68
C GLU A 38 25.35 -6.93 27.75
N VAL A 39 25.65 -6.30 26.61
CA VAL A 39 26.54 -5.15 26.53
C VAL A 39 25.70 -3.88 26.64
N THR A 40 26.00 -3.04 27.62
CA THR A 40 25.28 -1.78 27.87
C THR A 40 26.18 -0.57 27.67
N ASN A 41 25.61 0.54 27.20
CA ASN A 41 26.32 1.81 27.08
C ASN A 41 25.56 2.95 27.79
N PRO A 42 25.78 3.15 29.11
CA PRO A 42 25.09 4.19 29.88
C PRO A 42 25.39 5.62 29.40
N GLU A 43 26.63 5.92 29.01
CA GLU A 43 27.02 7.27 28.56
C GLU A 43 26.29 7.66 27.27
N LYS A 44 26.21 6.73 26.32
CA LYS A 44 25.43 6.93 25.10
C LYS A 44 23.93 7.07 25.40
N ALA A 45 23.40 6.30 26.35
CA ALA A 45 22.00 6.42 26.76
C ALA A 45 21.68 7.80 27.37
N LYS A 46 22.64 8.42 28.07
CA LYS A 46 22.51 9.79 28.60
C LYS A 46 22.53 10.84 27.49
N ALA A 47 23.42 10.69 26.50
CA ALA A 47 23.46 11.57 25.33
C ALA A 47 22.18 11.45 24.48
N ASP A 48 21.78 10.22 24.15
CA ASP A 48 20.55 9.94 23.39
C ASP A 48 19.29 10.51 24.07
N LEU A 49 19.25 10.59 25.40
CA LEU A 49 18.14 11.18 26.15
C LEU A 49 18.03 12.69 25.89
N ASP A 50 19.16 13.40 25.96
CA ASP A 50 19.22 14.85 25.74
C ASP A 50 18.92 15.18 24.27
N ASP A 51 19.58 14.48 23.34
CA ASP A 51 19.38 14.62 21.90
C ASP A 51 17.91 14.41 21.50
N TYR A 52 17.26 13.37 22.05
CA TYR A 52 15.84 13.08 21.75
C TYR A 52 14.91 14.20 22.22
N ILE A 53 15.17 14.78 23.38
CA ILE A 53 14.36 15.90 23.88
C ILE A 53 14.64 17.15 23.05
N GLU A 54 15.89 17.45 22.71
CA GLU A 54 16.24 18.58 21.86
C GLU A 54 15.58 18.50 20.47
N GLU A 55 15.62 17.33 19.83
CA GLU A 55 14.97 17.10 18.53
C GLU A 55 13.46 17.39 18.59
N LEU A 56 12.78 16.94 19.65
CA LEU A 56 11.36 17.24 19.85
C LEU A 56 11.09 18.73 20.06
N LEU A 57 11.95 19.41 20.84
CA LEU A 57 11.82 20.84 21.10
C LEU A 57 12.02 21.67 19.84
N GLU A 58 13.00 21.31 19.01
CA GLU A 58 13.24 21.93 17.70
C GLU A 58 12.07 21.69 16.74
N LYS A 59 11.63 20.42 16.62
CA LYS A 59 10.54 20.01 15.73
C LYS A 59 9.25 20.79 15.98
N PHE A 60 8.90 21.01 17.25
CA PHE A 60 7.67 21.71 17.62
C PHE A 60 7.87 23.21 17.92
N GLY A 61 9.08 23.73 17.74
CA GLY A 61 9.40 25.15 17.96
C GLY A 61 9.06 25.63 19.37
N THR A 62 9.30 24.81 20.40
CA THR A 62 9.01 25.16 21.80
C THR A 62 10.14 24.74 22.73
N ARG A 63 10.26 25.45 23.85
CA ARG A 63 11.19 25.10 24.96
C ARG A 63 10.47 24.54 26.18
N HIS A 64 9.14 24.40 26.12
CA HIS A 64 8.32 23.93 27.23
C HIS A 64 7.92 22.47 27.04
N PHE A 65 8.38 21.62 27.95
CA PHE A 65 8.01 20.21 28.02
C PHE A 65 7.82 19.76 29.46
N LEU A 66 7.10 18.66 29.63
CA LEU A 66 6.91 17.94 30.90
C LEU A 66 7.10 16.44 30.65
N LEU A 67 7.54 15.74 31.70
CA LEU A 67 7.83 14.31 31.71
C LEU A 67 6.92 13.59 32.73
N PRO A 68 5.66 13.28 32.39
CA PRO A 68 4.82 12.42 33.21
C PRO A 68 5.45 11.04 33.41
N LEU A 69 5.58 10.62 34.67
CA LEU A 69 6.31 9.41 35.05
C LEU A 69 5.51 8.59 36.07
N SER A 70 5.42 7.27 35.85
CA SER A 70 4.79 6.35 36.80
C SER A 70 5.63 6.19 38.07
N VAL A 71 4.94 6.20 39.21
CA VAL A 71 5.51 5.84 40.51
C VAL A 71 5.24 4.38 40.87
N SER A 72 5.93 3.86 41.90
CA SER A 72 5.76 2.46 42.34
C SER A 72 4.38 2.18 42.93
N THR A 73 3.71 3.20 43.46
CA THR A 73 2.38 3.15 44.06
C THR A 73 1.29 3.34 42.99
N ASN A 74 0.50 2.29 42.72
CA ASN A 74 -0.59 2.30 41.74
C ASN A 74 -1.88 1.80 42.41
N PHE A 75 -2.96 2.60 42.38
CA PHE A 75 -4.26 2.21 42.97
C PHE A 75 -4.82 0.92 42.36
N ARG A 76 -4.52 0.63 41.09
CA ARG A 76 -4.98 -0.58 40.40
C ARG A 76 -4.44 -1.85 41.07
N LYS A 77 -3.24 -1.81 41.67
CA LYS A 77 -2.67 -2.91 42.45
C LYS A 77 -3.37 -3.11 43.80
N SER A 78 -3.94 -2.05 44.38
CA SER A 78 -4.77 -2.18 45.59
C SER A 78 -6.16 -2.76 45.32
N ILE A 79 -6.68 -2.63 44.10
CA ILE A 79 -7.97 -3.20 43.68
C ILE A 79 -7.78 -4.64 43.17
N LEU A 80 -6.79 -4.85 42.30
CA LEU A 80 -6.49 -6.14 41.69
C LEU A 80 -4.99 -6.44 41.82
N PRO A 81 -4.58 -7.27 42.81
CA PRO A 81 -3.16 -7.61 43.01
C PRO A 81 -2.48 -8.26 41.80
N THR A 82 -3.26 -8.90 40.92
CA THR A 82 -2.78 -9.55 39.69
C THR A 82 -2.70 -8.59 38.48
N TYR A 83 -3.00 -7.31 38.65
CA TYR A 83 -2.93 -6.32 37.58
C TYR A 83 -1.52 -6.25 36.97
N LYS A 84 -1.43 -6.37 35.63
CA LYS A 84 -0.18 -6.52 34.85
C LYS A 84 0.69 -7.75 35.22
N GLY A 85 0.15 -8.73 35.96
CA GLY A 85 0.86 -9.94 36.40
C GLY A 85 1.33 -10.88 35.28
N ASN A 86 0.76 -10.77 34.08
CA ASN A 86 1.16 -11.56 32.91
C ASN A 86 2.40 -11.00 32.17
N ARG A 87 2.95 -9.86 32.60
CA ARG A 87 4.19 -9.31 32.01
C ARG A 87 5.38 -10.07 32.58
N THR A 88 5.79 -11.14 31.90
CA THR A 88 6.90 -12.03 32.30
C THR A 88 8.28 -11.55 31.84
N LYS A 89 8.34 -10.56 30.93
CA LYS A 89 9.62 -10.03 30.43
C LYS A 89 10.30 -9.17 31.50
N PRO A 90 11.60 -9.40 31.80
CA PRO A 90 12.37 -8.55 32.71
C PRO A 90 12.50 -7.13 32.15
N LYS A 91 12.70 -6.15 33.04
CA LYS A 91 13.01 -4.77 32.63
C LYS A 91 14.38 -4.74 31.93
N PRO A 92 14.59 -3.86 30.93
CA PRO A 92 15.89 -3.72 30.29
C PRO A 92 17.01 -3.36 31.28
N ALA A 93 18.25 -3.80 31.04
CA ALA A 93 19.38 -3.62 31.96
C ALA A 93 19.65 -2.15 32.34
N LEU A 94 19.54 -1.23 31.38
CA LEU A 94 19.78 0.20 31.60
C LEU A 94 18.61 0.96 32.24
N TRP A 95 17.51 0.29 32.61
CA TRP A 95 16.29 0.93 33.11
C TRP A 95 16.56 1.90 34.27
N ASN A 96 17.27 1.45 35.31
CA ASN A 96 17.53 2.25 36.50
C ASN A 96 18.53 3.39 36.22
N ALA A 97 19.45 3.19 35.26
CA ALA A 97 20.42 4.21 34.87
C ALA A 97 19.73 5.36 34.13
N VAL A 98 18.87 5.04 33.15
CA VAL A 98 18.09 6.05 32.39
C VAL A 98 17.10 6.78 33.30
N ASP A 99 16.47 6.07 34.25
CA ASP A 99 15.62 6.68 35.27
C ASP A 99 16.41 7.69 36.13
N GLY A 100 17.63 7.32 36.54
CA GLY A 100 18.57 8.22 37.22
C GLY A 100 18.92 9.45 36.38
N PHE A 101 19.18 9.28 35.08
CA PHE A 101 19.50 10.40 34.18
C PHE A 101 18.33 11.37 33.99
N LEU A 102 17.10 10.87 33.91
CA LEU A 102 15.91 11.73 33.88
C LEU A 102 15.84 12.62 35.13
N HIS A 103 16.04 12.03 36.31
CA HIS A 103 16.03 12.75 37.58
C HIS A 103 17.22 13.70 37.76
N GLU A 104 18.38 13.38 37.16
CA GLU A 104 19.57 14.23 37.19
C GLU A 104 19.43 15.44 36.25
N LEU A 105 19.03 15.21 34.99
CA LEU A 105 19.01 16.23 33.94
C LEU A 105 17.75 17.11 33.99
N TYR A 106 16.60 16.53 34.32
CA TYR A 106 15.30 17.22 34.22
C TYR A 106 14.43 17.13 35.48
N PRO A 107 14.96 17.35 36.69
CA PRO A 107 14.22 17.17 37.94
C PRO A 107 12.94 18.02 38.00
N GLU A 108 12.97 19.25 37.48
CA GLU A 108 11.82 20.16 37.51
C GLU A 108 10.76 19.87 36.43
N LYS A 109 11.06 18.99 35.48
CA LYS A 109 10.15 18.63 34.38
C LYS A 109 9.34 17.37 34.68
N ILE A 110 9.80 16.57 35.64
CA ILE A 110 9.16 15.30 36.01
C ILE A 110 7.87 15.58 36.76
N ILE A 111 6.77 15.00 36.28
CA ILE A 111 5.47 15.07 36.93
C ILE A 111 5.07 13.68 37.40
N THR A 112 5.09 13.49 38.71
CA THR A 112 4.63 12.26 39.37
C THR A 112 3.47 12.58 40.30
N ARG A 113 2.55 11.64 40.46
CA ARG A 113 1.47 11.74 41.45
C ARG A 113 1.25 10.37 42.07
N GLU A 114 1.19 10.33 43.41
CA GLU A 114 0.91 9.08 44.11
C GLU A 114 -0.36 8.42 43.57
N TYR A 115 -0.32 7.10 43.46
CA TYR A 115 -1.39 6.23 42.99
C TYR A 115 -1.69 6.30 41.49
N LEU A 116 -1.14 7.25 40.72
CA LEU A 116 -1.37 7.37 39.28
C LEU A 116 -0.20 6.83 38.47
N GLU A 117 -0.51 6.22 37.33
CA GLU A 117 0.48 5.87 36.30
C GLU A 117 0.76 7.10 35.39
N GLY A 118 1.87 7.08 34.66
CA GLY A 118 2.29 8.17 33.78
C GLY A 118 1.27 8.49 32.68
N ASP A 119 0.57 7.47 32.19
CA ASP A 119 -0.55 7.56 31.25
C ASP A 119 -1.76 8.33 31.82
N ASP A 120 -2.13 8.08 33.09
CA ASP A 120 -3.17 8.82 33.80
C ASP A 120 -2.79 10.31 33.90
N ILE A 121 -1.53 10.58 34.23
CA ILE A 121 -0.99 11.94 34.35
C ILE A 121 -0.98 12.65 32.99
N LEU A 122 -0.61 11.94 31.90
CA LEU A 122 -0.69 12.44 30.54
C LEU A 122 -2.12 12.85 30.18
N GLY A 123 -3.09 11.97 30.43
CA GLY A 123 -4.52 12.25 30.20
C GLY A 123 -5.00 13.48 30.96
N LEU A 124 -4.63 13.61 32.24
CA LEU A 124 -4.97 14.79 33.05
C LEU A 124 -4.34 16.07 32.50
N LEU A 125 -3.04 16.08 32.21
CA LEU A 125 -2.34 17.27 31.72
C LEU A 125 -2.80 17.70 30.33
N ALA A 126 -3.13 16.76 29.46
CA ALA A 126 -3.61 17.05 28.11
C ALA A 126 -5.01 17.69 28.11
N THR A 127 -5.92 17.17 28.94
CA THR A 127 -7.35 17.53 28.91
C THR A 127 -7.74 18.59 29.93
N MET A 128 -6.86 18.96 30.87
CA MET A 128 -7.17 19.96 31.88
C MET A 128 -7.57 21.30 31.21
N PRO A 129 -8.70 21.92 31.61
CA PRO A 129 -9.16 23.16 30.98
C PRO A 129 -8.23 24.35 31.24
N LYS A 130 -7.66 24.45 32.46
CA LYS A 130 -6.78 25.55 32.90
C LYS A 130 -5.58 25.05 33.73
N PRO A 131 -4.69 24.22 33.17
CA PRO A 131 -3.51 23.74 33.88
C PRO A 131 -2.52 24.87 34.11
N ARG A 132 -2.01 24.96 35.34
CA ARG A 132 -0.96 25.92 35.71
C ARG A 132 0.40 25.54 35.11
N LEU A 133 0.68 24.25 34.96
CA LEU A 133 1.99 23.72 34.54
C LEU A 133 2.17 23.66 33.02
N CYS A 134 1.09 23.53 32.25
CA CYS A 134 1.11 23.44 30.79
C CYS A 134 0.07 24.37 30.13
N PRO A 135 0.15 25.69 30.34
CA PRO A 135 -0.82 26.64 29.79
C PRO A 135 -0.76 26.67 28.25
N GLY A 136 -1.92 26.81 27.60
CA GLY A 136 -2.02 26.90 26.14
C GLY A 136 -2.19 25.55 25.43
N LYS A 137 -1.60 25.39 24.25
CA LYS A 137 -1.74 24.17 23.42
C LYS A 137 -0.83 23.07 23.98
N ARG A 138 -1.25 21.80 23.89
CA ARG A 138 -0.45 20.64 24.31
C ARG A 138 -0.36 19.60 23.21
N ILE A 139 0.77 18.89 23.16
CA ILE A 139 0.99 17.73 22.31
C ILE A 139 1.49 16.59 23.19
N ILE A 140 0.80 15.46 23.19
CA ILE A 140 1.26 14.22 23.80
C ILE A 140 2.29 13.58 22.86
N VAL A 141 3.42 13.13 23.39
CA VAL A 141 4.42 12.36 22.65
C VAL A 141 4.53 10.99 23.26
N SER A 142 4.00 9.97 22.58
CA SER A 142 4.05 8.58 23.01
C SER A 142 3.87 7.63 21.83
N ILE A 143 4.48 6.45 21.89
CA ILE A 143 4.20 5.36 20.95
C ILE A 143 3.02 4.49 21.40
N ASP A 144 2.56 4.65 22.64
CA ASP A 144 1.46 3.86 23.18
C ASP A 144 0.15 4.22 22.46
N LYS A 145 -0.47 3.22 21.84
CA LYS A 145 -1.72 3.37 21.09
C LYS A 145 -2.87 3.79 21.99
N ASP A 146 -2.81 3.48 23.29
CA ASP A 146 -3.88 3.80 24.23
C ASP A 146 -4.04 5.33 24.40
N MET A 147 -2.97 6.11 24.11
CA MET A 147 -3.02 7.58 24.11
C MET A 147 -3.95 8.15 23.03
N GLN A 148 -4.32 7.38 22.01
CA GLN A 148 -5.32 7.79 21.00
C GLN A 148 -6.72 7.97 21.59
N THR A 149 -6.98 7.40 22.77
CA THR A 149 -8.25 7.56 23.48
C THR A 149 -8.37 8.92 24.19
N ILE A 150 -7.28 9.66 24.33
CA ILE A 150 -7.25 10.97 24.99
C ILE A 150 -7.55 12.05 23.93
N PRO A 151 -8.59 12.88 24.13
CA PRO A 151 -8.89 13.97 23.21
C PRO A 151 -7.77 15.01 23.24
N GLY A 152 -7.06 15.19 22.12
CA GLY A 152 -5.94 16.12 22.02
C GLY A 152 -5.04 15.85 20.81
N ARG A 153 -3.90 16.55 20.76
CA ARG A 153 -2.88 16.32 19.74
C ARG A 153 -1.92 15.26 20.25
N LEU A 154 -1.74 14.19 19.47
CA LEU A 154 -0.82 13.09 19.76
C LEU A 154 0.22 13.02 18.63
N PHE A 155 1.49 12.94 19.01
CA PHE A 155 2.60 12.66 18.11
C PHE A 155 3.21 11.32 18.49
N ASN A 156 3.32 10.41 17.51
CA ASN A 156 3.95 9.11 17.68
C ASN A 156 5.32 9.09 16.98
N PRO A 157 6.44 9.12 17.71
CA PRO A 157 7.79 9.11 17.14
C PRO A 157 8.12 7.85 16.34
N GLY A 158 7.50 6.70 16.65
CA GLY A 158 7.69 5.43 15.92
C GLY A 158 6.85 5.32 14.65
N LYS A 159 5.95 6.27 14.44
CA LYS A 159 5.21 6.46 13.19
C LYS A 159 5.23 7.96 12.85
N PRO A 160 6.42 8.54 12.56
CA PRO A 160 6.55 9.97 12.33
C PRO A 160 5.76 10.42 11.08
N ASP A 161 5.39 9.46 10.23
CA ASP A 161 4.53 9.62 9.05
C ASP A 161 3.02 9.61 9.33
N ILE A 162 2.58 9.45 10.58
CA ILE A 162 1.25 9.92 11.01
C ILE A 162 1.35 11.44 11.24
N GLY A 163 1.72 12.14 10.18
CA GLY A 163 1.82 13.60 10.12
C GLY A 163 0.50 14.17 9.61
N MET A 164 -0.05 15.09 10.40
CA MET A 164 -1.06 16.10 10.03
C MET A 164 -2.30 15.58 9.29
N ASP A 165 -3.39 15.36 10.05
CA ASP A 165 -4.73 15.26 9.48
C ASP A 165 -5.02 16.46 8.56
N ALA A 166 -5.84 16.25 7.52
CA ALA A 166 -6.41 17.30 6.66
C ALA A 166 -6.97 18.49 7.47
N ASN A 167 -7.42 18.24 8.70
CA ASN A 167 -7.87 19.23 9.67
C ASN A 167 -6.79 20.26 10.05
N THR A 168 -5.54 19.83 10.24
CA THR A 168 -4.42 20.76 10.54
C THR A 168 -3.97 21.56 9.31
N LEU A 169 -4.16 21.03 8.10
CA LEU A 169 -3.82 21.70 6.84
C LEU A 169 -4.83 22.79 6.49
N ALA A 170 -6.13 22.51 6.65
CA ALA A 170 -7.21 23.49 6.48
C ALA A 170 -7.06 24.68 7.46
N GLU A 171 -6.73 24.40 8.73
CA GLU A 171 -6.49 25.44 9.74
C GLU A 171 -5.21 26.26 9.49
N GLN A 172 -4.15 25.67 8.94
CA GLN A 172 -2.89 26.37 8.65
C GLN A 172 -2.95 27.21 7.37
N ALA A 173 -3.69 26.74 6.35
CA ALA A 173 -3.85 27.45 5.09
C ALA A 173 -4.98 28.49 5.11
N GLY A 174 -5.86 28.46 6.13
CA GLY A 174 -7.05 29.32 6.19
C GLY A 174 -8.11 28.96 5.13
N ILE A 175 -8.07 27.72 4.62
CA ILE A 175 -8.93 27.22 3.55
C ILE A 175 -10.06 26.38 4.17
N GLN A 176 -11.27 26.47 3.63
CA GLN A 176 -12.38 25.62 4.09
C GLN A 176 -12.09 24.15 3.77
N GLN A 177 -12.39 23.25 4.71
CA GLN A 177 -12.05 21.84 4.59
C GLN A 177 -12.64 21.19 3.32
N GLY A 178 -13.86 21.55 2.94
CA GLY A 178 -14.48 21.06 1.71
C GLY A 178 -13.75 21.49 0.43
N GLU A 179 -13.17 22.69 0.38
CA GLU A 179 -12.35 23.14 -0.76
C GLU A 179 -11.03 22.35 -0.85
N LEU A 180 -10.40 22.07 0.29
CA LEU A 180 -9.20 21.25 0.35
C LEU A 180 -9.49 19.81 -0.10
N GLU A 181 -10.58 19.21 0.38
CA GLU A 181 -11.01 17.85 -0.01
C GLU A 181 -11.34 17.78 -1.51
N MET A 182 -11.98 18.81 -2.08
CA MET A 182 -12.21 18.91 -3.52
C MET A 182 -10.90 18.99 -4.32
N GLY A 183 -9.93 19.80 -3.88
CA GLY A 183 -8.63 19.90 -4.53
C GLY A 183 -7.86 18.57 -4.49
N LEU A 184 -7.87 17.86 -3.36
CA LEU A 184 -7.26 16.53 -3.25
C LEU A 184 -7.96 15.51 -4.16
N ALA A 185 -9.29 15.53 -4.26
CA ALA A 185 -10.02 14.67 -5.18
C ALA A 185 -9.67 14.95 -6.66
N GLU A 186 -9.44 16.21 -7.03
CA GLU A 186 -8.99 16.57 -8.39
C GLU A 186 -7.58 16.06 -8.69
N ILE A 187 -6.66 16.13 -7.71
CA ILE A 187 -5.32 15.54 -7.83
C ILE A 187 -5.43 14.02 -8.03
N GLU A 188 -6.23 13.33 -7.22
CA GLU A 188 -6.43 11.88 -7.33
C GLU A 188 -6.97 11.47 -8.69
N ARG A 189 -8.01 12.16 -9.21
CA ARG A 189 -8.54 11.88 -10.56
C ARG A 189 -7.49 12.11 -11.63
N THR A 190 -6.69 13.16 -11.50
CA THR A 190 -5.62 13.47 -12.46
C THR A 190 -4.59 12.35 -12.50
N VAL A 191 -4.17 11.85 -11.33
CA VAL A 191 -3.26 10.70 -11.21
C VAL A 191 -3.88 9.43 -11.79
N ILE A 192 -5.14 9.12 -11.48
CA ILE A 192 -5.83 7.93 -12.00
C ILE A 192 -5.96 8.00 -13.53
N ASN A 193 -6.38 9.14 -14.07
CA ASN A 193 -6.50 9.34 -15.51
C ASN A 193 -5.14 9.17 -16.22
N ASP A 194 -4.06 9.60 -15.58
CA ASP A 194 -2.70 9.43 -16.10
C ASP A 194 -2.27 7.94 -16.11
N ILE A 195 -2.62 7.17 -15.08
CA ILE A 195 -2.38 5.71 -15.03
C ILE A 195 -3.13 4.98 -16.16
N GLU A 196 -4.39 5.35 -16.41
CA GLU A 196 -5.22 4.73 -17.45
C GLU A 196 -4.77 5.11 -18.87
N THR A 197 -4.31 6.35 -19.07
CA THR A 197 -3.89 6.85 -20.40
C THR A 197 -2.45 6.48 -20.77
N SER A 198 -1.55 6.31 -19.80
CA SER A 198 -0.13 5.99 -20.03
C SER A 198 0.15 4.51 -20.38
N GLY A 199 -0.88 3.68 -20.50
CA GLY A 199 -0.73 2.23 -20.77
C GLY A 199 -0.06 1.45 -19.62
N MET A 200 0.12 2.09 -18.46
CA MET A 200 0.83 1.55 -17.30
C MET A 200 0.15 0.30 -16.74
N ARG A 201 -1.19 0.23 -16.77
CA ARG A 201 -1.98 -0.90 -16.26
C ARG A 201 -1.59 -2.23 -16.90
N GLY A 202 -1.37 -2.24 -18.22
CA GLY A 202 -0.94 -3.44 -18.93
C GLY A 202 0.47 -3.91 -18.51
N ARG A 203 1.37 -2.95 -18.25
CA ARG A 203 2.75 -3.22 -17.83
C ARG A 203 2.83 -3.67 -16.38
N LEU A 204 2.06 -3.05 -15.48
CA LEU A 204 1.90 -3.50 -14.10
C LEU A 204 1.35 -4.93 -14.05
N GLY A 205 0.33 -5.25 -14.85
CA GLY A 205 -0.22 -6.61 -14.91
C GLY A 205 0.81 -7.66 -15.34
N LEU A 206 1.70 -7.33 -16.27
CA LEU A 206 2.82 -8.20 -16.63
C LEU A 206 3.88 -8.27 -15.52
N GLY A 207 4.19 -7.14 -14.89
CA GLY A 207 5.09 -7.02 -13.74
C GLY A 207 4.69 -7.94 -12.59
N LEU A 208 3.42 -7.88 -12.19
CA LEU A 208 2.87 -8.72 -11.12
C LEU A 208 2.95 -10.22 -11.44
N LYS A 209 2.78 -10.63 -12.71
CA LYS A 209 2.99 -12.04 -13.10
C LYS A 209 4.44 -12.48 -12.90
N HIS A 210 5.40 -11.64 -13.26
CA HIS A 210 6.82 -11.91 -13.01
C HIS A 210 7.14 -11.94 -11.52
N LEU A 211 6.54 -11.04 -10.75
CA LEU A 211 6.71 -10.97 -9.30
C LEU A 211 6.20 -12.26 -8.62
N VAL A 212 5.04 -12.78 -9.01
CA VAL A 212 4.53 -14.06 -8.51
C VAL A 212 5.44 -15.24 -8.90
N ALA A 213 5.97 -15.22 -10.14
CA ALA A 213 6.78 -16.33 -10.64
C ALA A 213 8.22 -16.36 -10.12
N THR A 214 8.87 -15.20 -10.02
CA THR A 214 10.31 -15.07 -9.76
C THR A 214 10.63 -14.32 -8.47
N GLY A 215 9.63 -13.71 -7.84
CA GLY A 215 9.81 -12.89 -6.63
C GLY A 215 10.38 -11.51 -6.91
N ASN A 216 10.76 -11.20 -8.14
CA ASN A 216 11.51 -9.99 -8.45
C ASN A 216 11.07 -9.38 -9.76
N VAL A 217 10.88 -8.07 -9.75
CA VAL A 217 10.68 -7.31 -10.99
C VAL A 217 11.09 -5.86 -10.79
N LEU A 218 11.76 -5.27 -11.78
CA LEU A 218 12.08 -3.85 -11.75
C LEU A 218 11.13 -3.09 -12.67
N MET A 219 10.32 -2.21 -12.09
CA MET A 219 9.43 -1.33 -12.82
C MET A 219 10.15 -0.02 -13.15
N TYR A 220 10.03 0.45 -14.38
CA TYR A 220 10.56 1.73 -14.82
C TYR A 220 9.45 2.62 -15.35
N VAL A 221 9.28 3.79 -14.74
CA VAL A 221 8.28 4.80 -15.12
C VAL A 221 9.01 6.03 -15.64
N PRO A 222 9.24 6.12 -16.97
CA PRO A 222 10.01 7.22 -17.55
C PRO A 222 9.30 8.56 -17.39
N ASP A 223 10.07 9.64 -17.54
CA ASP A 223 9.54 11.01 -17.57
C ASP A 223 8.60 11.20 -18.78
N ASP A 224 8.92 10.57 -19.91
CA ASP A 224 8.09 10.55 -21.12
C ASP A 224 7.96 9.12 -21.68
N GLY A 225 6.78 8.81 -22.23
CA GLY A 225 6.46 7.51 -22.80
C GLY A 225 5.86 6.48 -21.84
N ASN A 226 5.83 5.23 -22.31
CA ASN A 226 5.17 4.13 -21.62
C ASN A 226 6.03 3.55 -20.51
N ALA A 227 5.39 3.10 -19.43
CA ALA A 227 6.05 2.30 -18.41
C ALA A 227 6.72 1.05 -19.03
N LYS A 228 7.83 0.66 -18.44
CA LYS A 228 8.61 -0.50 -18.83
C LYS A 228 8.81 -1.39 -17.61
N MET A 229 9.03 -2.67 -17.87
CA MET A 229 9.35 -3.65 -16.85
C MET A 229 10.60 -4.40 -17.28
N TYR A 230 11.53 -4.57 -16.35
CA TYR A 230 12.73 -5.38 -16.51
C TYR A 230 12.55 -6.69 -15.74
N PRO A 231 12.63 -7.85 -16.43
CA PRO A 231 12.71 -9.14 -15.76
C PRO A 231 14.08 -9.32 -15.09
N LEU A 232 14.19 -10.22 -14.12
CA LEU A 232 15.41 -10.48 -13.35
C LEU A 232 16.66 -10.75 -14.21
N SER A 233 16.49 -11.28 -15.43
CA SER A 233 17.61 -11.49 -16.37
C SER A 233 18.21 -10.22 -16.98
N ARG A 234 17.60 -9.05 -16.76
CA ARG A 234 17.97 -7.78 -17.39
C ARG A 234 18.20 -6.65 -16.38
N TYR A 235 18.32 -6.97 -15.10
CA TYR A 235 18.74 -5.99 -14.12
C TYR A 235 19.42 -6.67 -12.93
N VAL A 236 20.20 -5.89 -12.20
CA VAL A 236 20.75 -6.26 -10.90
C VAL A 236 20.49 -5.12 -9.91
N VAL A 237 20.39 -5.46 -8.64
CA VAL A 237 20.16 -4.56 -7.50
C VAL A 237 21.09 -4.94 -6.37
N ASP A 238 21.55 -3.93 -5.65
CA ASP A 238 22.33 -4.04 -4.40
C ASP A 238 21.58 -3.28 -3.30
N ARG A 239 21.38 -3.92 -2.14
CA ARG A 239 20.65 -3.38 -0.98
C ARG A 239 21.53 -3.42 0.26
N ASP A 240 21.24 -2.54 1.21
CA ASP A 240 21.84 -2.63 2.54
C ASP A 240 21.15 -3.70 3.41
N GLY A 241 21.71 -3.98 4.59
CA GLY A 241 21.17 -4.96 5.53
C GLY A 241 19.76 -4.62 6.07
N MET A 242 19.25 -3.42 5.82
CA MET A 242 17.89 -2.99 6.17
C MET A 242 16.95 -3.02 4.95
N GLY A 243 17.41 -3.49 3.79
CA GLY A 243 16.62 -3.59 2.57
C GLY A 243 16.58 -2.33 1.70
N SER A 244 17.25 -1.25 2.09
CA SER A 244 17.29 -0.02 1.30
C SER A 244 18.19 -0.21 0.07
N VAL A 245 17.71 0.23 -1.09
CA VAL A 245 18.45 0.10 -2.35
C VAL A 245 19.64 1.07 -2.36
N LEU A 246 20.81 0.56 -2.71
CA LEU A 246 22.06 1.32 -2.86
C LEU A 246 22.35 1.61 -4.33
N GLU A 247 22.27 0.56 -5.15
CA GLU A 247 22.60 0.61 -6.57
C GLU A 247 21.70 -0.33 -7.39
N MET A 248 21.42 0.06 -8.63
CA MET A 248 20.72 -0.74 -9.62
C MET A 248 21.42 -0.60 -10.98
N VAL A 249 21.47 -1.67 -11.74
CA VAL A 249 21.94 -1.64 -13.13
C VAL A 249 20.93 -2.34 -14.01
N THR A 250 20.46 -1.69 -15.07
CA THR A 250 19.57 -2.30 -16.08
C THR A 250 20.30 -2.53 -17.39
N LEU A 251 19.93 -3.61 -18.08
CA LEU A 251 20.48 -3.99 -19.37
C LEU A 251 19.41 -3.93 -20.46
N ASP A 252 19.69 -3.14 -21.49
CA ASP A 252 18.89 -3.02 -22.69
C ASP A 252 19.63 -3.47 -23.95
N SER A 253 18.86 -4.01 -24.90
CA SER A 253 19.34 -4.36 -26.23
C SER A 253 18.85 -3.28 -27.19
N VAL A 254 19.77 -2.51 -27.77
CA VAL A 254 19.45 -1.41 -28.68
C VAL A 254 20.05 -1.69 -30.04
N ALA A 255 19.21 -1.69 -31.07
CA ALA A 255 19.69 -1.80 -32.45
C ALA A 255 20.50 -0.54 -32.81
N PRO A 256 21.73 -0.66 -33.35
CA PRO A 256 22.54 0.48 -33.74
C PRO A 256 21.83 1.45 -34.68
N SER A 257 20.88 0.97 -35.50
CA SER A 257 20.12 1.77 -36.45
C SER A 257 19.30 2.91 -35.83
N THR A 258 18.92 2.82 -34.55
CA THR A 258 18.13 3.86 -33.86
C THR A 258 18.97 5.00 -33.30
N MET A 259 20.30 4.86 -33.25
CA MET A 259 21.22 5.86 -32.71
C MET A 259 21.67 6.85 -33.79
N GLY A 260 21.84 8.13 -33.41
CA GLY A 260 22.43 9.15 -34.28
C GLY A 260 23.88 8.82 -34.67
N THR A 261 24.32 9.27 -35.84
CA THR A 261 25.67 9.00 -36.36
C THR A 261 26.80 9.49 -35.44
N GLU A 262 26.61 10.59 -34.72
CA GLU A 262 27.59 11.10 -33.74
C GLU A 262 27.72 10.19 -32.51
N LEU A 263 26.61 9.64 -32.02
CA LEU A 263 26.60 8.67 -30.93
C LEU A 263 27.29 7.36 -31.34
N LYS A 264 27.11 6.90 -32.58
CA LYS A 264 27.81 5.69 -33.07
C LYS A 264 29.33 5.85 -33.07
N ALA A 265 29.82 7.02 -33.47
CA ALA A 265 31.25 7.32 -33.49
C ALA A 265 31.84 7.36 -32.07
N ILE A 266 31.15 8.01 -31.13
CA ILE A 266 31.59 8.12 -29.72
C ILE A 266 31.57 6.75 -29.03
N LEU A 267 30.58 5.91 -29.33
CA LEU A 267 30.41 4.58 -28.72
C LEU A 267 31.23 3.47 -29.40
N GLY A 268 32.06 3.83 -30.40
CA GLY A 268 32.93 2.89 -31.11
C GLY A 268 32.18 1.90 -32.02
N LEU A 269 30.96 2.23 -32.44
CA LEU A 269 30.08 1.40 -33.27
C LEU A 269 30.27 1.64 -34.78
N ASP A 270 31.27 2.43 -35.18
CA ASP A 270 31.60 2.65 -36.58
C ASP A 270 32.14 1.37 -37.23
N LYS A 271 31.52 0.96 -38.34
CA LYS A 271 31.82 -0.24 -39.14
C LYS A 271 33.23 -0.31 -39.76
N ASN A 272 34.19 0.49 -39.32
CA ASN A 272 35.49 0.68 -39.98
C ASN A 272 36.70 0.01 -39.30
N LYS A 273 36.50 -1.09 -38.58
CA LYS A 273 37.58 -2.05 -38.29
C LYS A 273 37.16 -3.48 -38.64
N GLY A 274 37.18 -3.79 -39.94
CA GLY A 274 37.23 -5.18 -40.42
C GLY A 274 35.93 -5.79 -40.97
N ALA A 275 35.12 -5.04 -41.73
CA ALA A 275 33.96 -5.62 -42.41
C ALA A 275 34.39 -6.56 -43.55
N THR A 276 34.52 -7.86 -43.26
CA THR A 276 34.39 -8.92 -44.27
C THR A 276 32.97 -8.92 -44.84
N LYS A 277 32.85 -9.24 -46.14
CA LYS A 277 31.64 -9.12 -46.98
C LYS A 277 30.40 -9.93 -46.55
N ASP A 278 30.39 -10.54 -45.37
CA ASP A 278 29.29 -11.33 -44.81
C ASP A 278 28.80 -10.76 -43.46
N ALA A 279 28.59 -9.44 -43.39
CA ALA A 279 27.96 -8.83 -42.22
C ALA A 279 26.46 -9.15 -42.25
N GLY A 280 26.05 -10.12 -41.43
CA GLY A 280 24.65 -10.39 -41.11
C GLY A 280 23.92 -9.15 -40.54
N PRO A 281 22.62 -9.26 -40.21
CA PRO A 281 21.85 -8.16 -39.65
C PRO A 281 22.60 -7.52 -38.47
N GLU A 282 22.63 -6.18 -38.41
CA GLU A 282 23.36 -5.40 -37.41
C GLU A 282 23.12 -5.98 -36.01
N GLN A 283 24.19 -6.46 -35.35
CA GLN A 283 24.09 -7.04 -34.02
C GLN A 283 23.65 -5.94 -33.05
N ASP A 284 22.62 -6.24 -32.24
CA ASP A 284 22.17 -5.34 -31.19
C ASP A 284 23.31 -5.05 -30.20
N VAL A 285 23.28 -3.85 -29.63
CA VAL A 285 24.28 -3.37 -28.68
C VAL A 285 23.68 -3.32 -27.29
N GLU A 286 24.48 -3.73 -26.30
CA GLU A 286 24.11 -3.71 -24.89
C GLU A 286 24.27 -2.30 -24.31
N LEU A 287 23.15 -1.74 -23.84
CA LEU A 287 23.06 -0.46 -23.15
C LEU A 287 22.85 -0.73 -21.66
N TYR A 288 23.82 -0.34 -20.85
CA TYR A 288 23.71 -0.38 -19.41
C TYR A 288 23.19 0.97 -18.91
N THR A 289 22.26 0.95 -17.96
CA THR A 289 21.87 2.16 -17.20
C THR A 289 22.19 1.89 -15.75
N ARG A 290 23.11 2.68 -15.17
CA ARG A 290 23.49 2.58 -13.77
C ARG A 290 22.76 3.66 -12.98
N ILE A 291 22.10 3.25 -11.90
CA ILE A 291 21.38 4.11 -10.97
C ILE A 291 21.97 3.88 -9.59
N TYR A 292 22.59 4.88 -8.98
CA TYR A 292 23.25 4.73 -7.69
C TYR A 292 22.94 5.92 -6.78
N ARG A 293 22.95 5.66 -5.48
CA ARG A 293 22.68 6.69 -4.47
C ARG A 293 23.93 7.52 -4.20
N GLU A 294 23.80 8.83 -4.28
CA GLU A 294 24.86 9.78 -3.90
C GLU A 294 24.26 10.88 -3.00
N GLY A 295 24.48 10.75 -1.70
CA GLY A 295 23.86 11.62 -0.69
C GLY A 295 22.34 11.45 -0.62
N GLU A 296 21.61 12.54 -0.88
CA GLU A 296 20.14 12.57 -0.85
C GLU A 296 19.49 12.44 -2.25
N LEU A 297 20.26 12.10 -3.28
CA LEU A 297 19.79 11.98 -4.65
C LEU A 297 20.21 10.66 -5.28
N TRP A 298 19.38 10.19 -6.22
CA TRP A 298 19.75 9.16 -7.19
C TRP A 298 20.47 9.82 -8.35
N GLN A 299 21.64 9.29 -8.71
CA GLN A 299 22.34 9.65 -9.94
C GLN A 299 22.14 8.54 -10.98
N VAL A 300 21.94 8.93 -12.23
CA VAL A 300 21.84 8.00 -13.35
C VAL A 300 22.78 8.39 -14.48
N TYR A 301 23.37 7.39 -15.13
CA TYR A 301 24.00 7.56 -16.43
C TYR A 301 23.85 6.27 -17.24
N GLN A 302 23.99 6.39 -18.56
CA GLN A 302 23.98 5.26 -19.47
C GLN A 302 25.37 4.99 -20.04
N GLU A 303 25.67 3.73 -20.30
CA GLU A 303 26.96 3.26 -20.76
C GLU A 303 26.80 2.22 -21.87
N VAL A 304 27.61 2.35 -22.93
CA VAL A 304 27.73 1.39 -24.03
C VAL A 304 29.21 1.15 -24.30
N ASN A 305 29.64 -0.11 -24.33
CA ASN A 305 31.05 -0.49 -24.56
C ASN A 305 32.03 0.27 -23.65
N SER A 306 31.71 0.46 -22.37
CA SER A 306 32.53 1.23 -21.42
C SER A 306 32.64 2.74 -21.68
N ASN A 307 31.82 3.28 -22.58
CA ASN A 307 31.72 4.71 -22.84
C ASN A 307 30.39 5.25 -22.34
N ILE A 308 30.45 6.31 -21.53
CA ILE A 308 29.25 7.01 -21.05
C ILE A 308 28.56 7.68 -22.25
N VAL A 309 27.26 7.44 -22.37
CA VAL A 309 26.42 8.04 -23.39
C VAL A 309 26.28 9.54 -23.10
N PRO A 310 26.72 10.45 -24.00
CA PRO A 310 26.61 11.88 -23.77
C PRO A 310 25.16 12.32 -23.57
N GLY A 311 24.89 13.14 -22.55
CA GLY A 311 23.54 13.63 -22.24
C GLY A 311 22.63 12.63 -21.53
N SER A 312 23.11 11.43 -21.21
CA SER A 312 22.35 10.42 -20.44
C SER A 312 22.36 10.64 -18.93
N GLN A 313 23.15 11.60 -18.45
CA GLN A 313 23.31 11.89 -17.03
C GLN A 313 22.09 12.61 -16.48
N GLY A 314 21.58 12.15 -15.34
CA GLY A 314 20.42 12.75 -14.68
C GLY A 314 20.44 12.50 -13.18
N SER A 315 19.59 13.25 -12.47
CA SER A 315 19.43 13.11 -11.02
C SER A 315 17.96 13.07 -10.63
N TYR A 316 17.60 12.21 -9.68
CA TYR A 316 16.23 12.08 -9.17
C TYR A 316 16.19 12.15 -7.63
N PRO A 317 15.11 12.68 -7.03
CA PRO A 317 14.91 12.63 -5.58
C PRO A 317 14.78 11.19 -5.08
N ILE A 318 15.21 10.91 -3.84
CA ILE A 318 15.10 9.58 -3.22
C ILE A 318 13.66 9.04 -3.27
N ASP A 319 12.68 9.90 -2.93
CA ASP A 319 11.27 9.54 -2.83
C ASP A 319 10.55 9.42 -4.19
N ALA A 320 11.18 9.81 -5.29
CA ALA A 320 10.57 9.88 -6.62
C ALA A 320 11.43 9.22 -7.72
N CYS A 321 12.16 8.16 -7.34
CA CYS A 321 12.97 7.39 -8.30
C CYS A 321 12.10 6.77 -9.41
N PRO A 322 12.47 6.91 -10.69
CA PRO A 322 11.76 6.25 -11.80
C PRO A 322 11.87 4.72 -11.79
N TRP A 323 12.89 4.17 -11.15
CA TRP A 323 13.19 2.74 -11.06
C TRP A 323 12.72 2.22 -9.70
N ILE A 324 11.74 1.33 -9.74
CA ILE A 324 11.07 0.78 -8.56
C ILE A 324 11.36 -0.73 -8.53
N PRO A 325 12.38 -1.18 -7.78
CA PRO A 325 12.74 -2.60 -7.66
C PRO A 325 11.81 -3.29 -6.67
N LEU A 326 10.91 -4.13 -7.18
CA LEU A 326 10.00 -4.93 -6.38
C LEU A 326 10.63 -6.27 -6.01
N ARG A 327 10.44 -6.68 -4.76
CA ARG A 327 10.81 -8.01 -4.25
C ARG A 327 9.68 -8.58 -3.38
N ILE A 328 9.38 -9.87 -3.53
CA ILE A 328 8.46 -10.63 -2.67
C ILE A 328 8.98 -12.07 -2.53
N PRO A 329 9.03 -12.62 -1.29
CA PRO A 329 8.93 -11.91 -0.02
C PRO A 329 10.15 -11.00 0.21
N GLU A 330 10.03 -10.13 1.21
CA GLU A 330 11.15 -9.38 1.74
C GLU A 330 11.93 -10.25 2.74
N GLU A 331 13.24 -10.37 2.53
CA GLU A 331 14.16 -11.06 3.44
C GLU A 331 15.26 -10.08 3.87
N ASP A 332 15.58 -10.10 5.17
CA ASP A 332 16.59 -9.23 5.77
C ASP A 332 17.99 -9.62 5.28
N GLY A 333 18.73 -8.66 4.73
CA GLY A 333 20.09 -8.88 4.22
C GLY A 333 20.19 -9.53 2.84
N GLU A 334 19.07 -9.79 2.17
CA GLU A 334 19.05 -10.32 0.80
C GLU A 334 18.63 -9.26 -0.22
N ASP A 335 19.27 -9.24 -1.39
CA ASP A 335 18.97 -8.27 -2.45
C ASP A 335 17.66 -8.56 -3.20
N TYR A 336 17.28 -9.85 -3.24
CA TYR A 336 16.20 -10.41 -4.05
C TYR A 336 15.24 -11.24 -3.20
N GLY A 337 13.98 -11.35 -3.63
CA GLY A 337 12.98 -12.23 -3.02
C GLY A 337 12.81 -13.57 -3.77
N ALA A 338 12.17 -14.54 -3.14
CA ALA A 338 11.78 -15.81 -3.77
C ALA A 338 10.26 -15.86 -4.04
N GLY A 339 9.83 -15.79 -5.30
CA GLY A 339 8.40 -15.69 -5.62
C GLY A 339 7.57 -16.87 -5.14
N LEU A 340 6.25 -16.70 -5.06
CA LEU A 340 5.31 -17.72 -4.56
C LEU A 340 5.44 -19.08 -5.27
N VAL A 341 5.85 -19.10 -6.55
CA VAL A 341 6.10 -20.36 -7.27
C VAL A 341 7.26 -21.16 -6.66
N TYR A 342 8.25 -20.48 -6.07
CA TYR A 342 9.37 -21.11 -5.39
C TYR A 342 8.93 -21.86 -4.12
N ASP A 343 8.05 -21.27 -3.32
CA ASP A 343 7.51 -21.89 -2.10
C ASP A 343 6.80 -23.23 -2.39
N TYR A 344 6.16 -23.33 -3.55
CA TYR A 344 5.45 -24.53 -4.01
C TYR A 344 6.19 -25.26 -5.14
N TYR A 345 7.50 -25.05 -5.31
CA TYR A 345 8.27 -25.65 -6.40
C TYR A 345 8.17 -27.18 -6.42
N GLY A 346 8.24 -27.81 -5.24
CA GLY A 346 8.13 -29.27 -5.10
C GLY A 346 6.79 -29.81 -5.60
N ASP A 347 5.71 -29.04 -5.46
CA ASP A 347 4.38 -29.42 -5.93
C ASP A 347 4.27 -29.33 -7.44
N PHE A 348 4.79 -28.25 -8.02
CA PHE A 348 4.84 -28.08 -9.47
C PHE A 348 5.68 -29.17 -10.13
N ASP A 349 6.86 -29.48 -9.58
CA ASP A 349 7.73 -30.55 -10.09
C ASP A 349 7.06 -31.93 -9.99
N ALA A 350 6.41 -32.23 -8.86
CA ALA A 350 5.65 -33.46 -8.69
C ALA A 350 4.47 -33.55 -9.68
N LEU A 351 3.70 -32.47 -9.82
CA LEU A 351 2.55 -32.40 -10.72
C LEU A 351 2.96 -32.63 -12.17
N GLU A 352 4.04 -31.98 -12.63
CA GLU A 352 4.57 -32.14 -14.00
C GLU A 352 5.02 -33.58 -14.25
N LYS A 353 5.78 -34.17 -13.32
CA LYS A 353 6.27 -35.56 -13.44
C LYS A 353 5.12 -36.57 -13.46
N LEU A 354 4.13 -36.43 -12.58
CA LEU A 354 2.98 -37.34 -12.51
C LEU A 354 2.06 -37.17 -13.72
N SER A 355 1.77 -35.93 -14.13
CA SER A 355 0.95 -35.65 -15.31
C SER A 355 1.57 -36.22 -16.58
N LYS A 356 2.90 -36.06 -16.75
CA LYS A 356 3.66 -36.67 -17.84
C LYS A 356 3.59 -38.21 -17.81
N ALA A 357 3.63 -38.81 -16.63
CA ALA A 357 3.51 -40.27 -16.49
C ALA A 357 2.11 -40.78 -16.87
N ILE A 358 1.05 -40.11 -16.41
CA ILE A 358 -0.33 -40.45 -16.81
C ILE A 358 -0.50 -40.29 -18.32
N LEU A 359 -0.02 -39.19 -18.90
CA LEU A 359 -0.17 -38.94 -20.34
C LEU A 359 0.52 -40.02 -21.19
N LYS A 360 1.71 -40.47 -20.76
CA LYS A 360 2.39 -41.63 -21.39
C LYS A 360 1.62 -42.93 -21.19
N GLY A 361 1.04 -43.14 -20.00
CA GLY A 361 0.20 -44.29 -19.70
C GLY A 361 -1.07 -44.32 -20.56
N ALA A 362 -1.75 -43.19 -20.69
CA ALA A 362 -2.93 -43.02 -21.54
C ALA A 362 -2.60 -43.28 -23.01
N ALA A 363 -1.47 -42.77 -23.51
CA ALA A 363 -1.00 -43.05 -24.87
C ALA A 363 -0.71 -44.54 -25.09
N ALA A 364 -0.15 -45.23 -24.09
CA ALA A 364 0.08 -46.67 -24.15
C ALA A 364 -1.23 -47.47 -24.10
N ALA A 365 -2.20 -47.05 -23.29
CA ALA A 365 -3.50 -47.69 -23.16
C ALA A 365 -4.38 -47.49 -24.42
N ALA A 366 -4.28 -46.34 -25.09
CA ALA A 366 -4.98 -46.06 -26.33
C ALA A 366 -4.45 -46.93 -27.50
N LYS A 367 -3.24 -47.48 -27.39
CA LYS A 367 -2.66 -48.37 -28.40
C LYS A 367 -3.25 -49.78 -28.28
N VAL A 368 -4.23 -50.07 -29.13
CA VAL A 368 -4.83 -51.41 -29.21
C VAL A 368 -3.88 -52.36 -29.95
N LEU A 369 -3.42 -53.40 -29.25
CA LEU A 369 -2.67 -54.50 -29.83
C LEU A 369 -3.45 -55.80 -29.62
N TRP A 370 -3.48 -56.65 -30.65
CA TRP A 370 -4.12 -57.96 -30.60
C TRP A 370 -3.05 -59.04 -30.62
N ALA A 371 -3.10 -59.96 -29.66
CA ALA A 371 -2.27 -61.15 -29.58
C ALA A 371 -3.08 -62.36 -30.07
N LEU A 372 -2.53 -63.05 -31.07
CA LEU A 372 -3.07 -64.30 -31.58
C LEU A 372 -2.18 -65.45 -31.10
N ASP A 373 -2.78 -66.49 -30.53
CA ASP A 373 -2.08 -67.72 -30.12
C ASP A 373 -1.32 -68.35 -31.30
N GLU A 374 -0.09 -68.80 -31.07
CA GLU A 374 0.74 -69.47 -32.09
C GLU A 374 0.08 -70.73 -32.64
N ASN A 375 -0.79 -71.38 -31.84
CA ASN A 375 -1.54 -72.57 -32.25
C ASN A 375 -2.85 -72.25 -32.99
N ALA A 376 -3.16 -70.97 -33.24
CA ALA A 376 -4.35 -70.58 -33.98
C ALA A 376 -4.23 -70.98 -35.46
N THR A 377 -5.27 -71.60 -36.00
CA THR A 377 -5.31 -72.05 -37.40
C THR A 377 -5.59 -70.91 -38.39
N ILE A 378 -6.07 -69.77 -37.91
CA ILE A 378 -6.41 -68.60 -38.72
C ILE A 378 -5.20 -67.68 -38.94
N ARG A 379 -5.07 -67.09 -40.14
CA ARG A 379 -4.00 -66.13 -40.43
C ARG A 379 -4.37 -64.74 -39.90
N PRO A 380 -3.42 -63.97 -39.33
CA PRO A 380 -3.68 -62.61 -38.85
C PRO A 380 -4.29 -61.68 -39.91
N THR A 381 -3.84 -61.80 -41.17
CA THR A 381 -4.34 -60.99 -42.29
C THR A 381 -5.84 -61.16 -42.52
N THR A 382 -6.35 -62.38 -42.31
CA THR A 382 -7.78 -62.71 -42.47
C THR A 382 -8.63 -62.03 -41.40
N ILE A 383 -8.10 -61.85 -40.18
CA ILE A 383 -8.79 -61.12 -39.11
C ILE A 383 -8.76 -59.62 -39.38
N THR A 384 -7.61 -59.07 -39.80
CA THR A 384 -7.45 -57.62 -40.03
C THR A 384 -8.19 -57.08 -41.25
N GLN A 385 -8.53 -57.95 -42.22
CA GLN A 385 -9.25 -57.59 -43.45
C GLN A 385 -10.75 -57.92 -43.39
N ALA A 386 -11.22 -58.57 -42.32
CA ALA A 386 -12.62 -58.94 -42.17
C ALA A 386 -13.50 -57.70 -41.98
N GLU A 387 -14.64 -57.67 -42.65
CA GLU A 387 -15.65 -56.62 -42.51
C GLU A 387 -16.71 -56.98 -41.45
N SER A 388 -17.48 -55.98 -41.01
CA SER A 388 -18.53 -56.18 -40.02
C SER A 388 -19.61 -57.13 -40.57
N GLY A 389 -19.70 -58.33 -39.99
CA GLY A 389 -20.65 -59.38 -40.39
C GLY A 389 -19.99 -60.62 -41.00
N ASP A 390 -18.68 -60.58 -41.25
CA ASP A 390 -17.93 -61.73 -41.76
C ASP A 390 -17.85 -62.88 -40.74
N VAL A 391 -17.92 -64.13 -41.24
CA VAL A 391 -17.84 -65.33 -40.41
C VAL A 391 -16.42 -65.88 -40.43
N LEU A 392 -15.72 -65.78 -39.29
CA LEU A 392 -14.38 -66.32 -39.10
C LEU A 392 -14.42 -67.66 -38.33
N ARG A 393 -13.50 -68.58 -38.67
CA ARG A 393 -13.42 -69.91 -38.03
C ARG A 393 -12.16 -70.04 -37.18
N PHE A 394 -12.27 -69.71 -35.89
CA PHE A 394 -11.25 -69.95 -34.86
C PHE A 394 -11.90 -69.92 -33.46
N LYS A 395 -11.18 -70.33 -32.41
CA LYS A 395 -11.70 -70.21 -31.03
C LYS A 395 -11.45 -68.79 -30.52
N ALA A 396 -12.47 -68.12 -30.00
CA ALA A 396 -12.37 -66.74 -29.51
C ALA A 396 -11.25 -66.55 -28.46
N GLU A 397 -11.02 -67.56 -27.60
CA GLU A 397 -9.97 -67.55 -26.57
C GLU A 397 -8.54 -67.41 -27.13
N GLN A 398 -8.33 -67.73 -28.41
CA GLN A 398 -7.04 -67.64 -29.11
C GLN A 398 -6.70 -66.22 -29.56
N LEU A 399 -7.65 -65.28 -29.51
CA LEU A 399 -7.44 -63.87 -29.81
C LEU A 399 -7.68 -63.05 -28.54
N LYS A 400 -6.65 -62.39 -28.03
CA LYS A 400 -6.74 -61.54 -26.86
C LYS A 400 -6.21 -60.15 -27.18
N SER A 401 -6.85 -59.11 -26.65
CA SER A 401 -6.24 -57.80 -26.64
C SER A 401 -5.11 -57.78 -25.62
N VAL A 402 -3.99 -57.15 -25.97
CA VAL A 402 -2.92 -56.85 -25.03
C VAL A 402 -3.37 -55.62 -24.24
N SER A 403 -4.09 -55.86 -23.15
CA SER A 403 -4.43 -54.81 -22.20
C SER A 403 -3.34 -54.69 -21.14
N GLN A 404 -3.13 -53.46 -20.67
CA GLN A 404 -2.35 -53.23 -19.46
C GLN A 404 -3.36 -53.18 -18.31
N GLU A 405 -3.36 -54.18 -17.42
CA GLU A 405 -4.25 -54.27 -16.25
C GLU A 405 -3.84 -53.27 -15.14
N LYS A 406 -3.55 -52.02 -15.51
CA LYS A 406 -3.01 -50.97 -14.64
C LYS A 406 -4.02 -49.86 -14.30
N PHE A 407 -5.31 -50.13 -14.53
CA PHE A 407 -6.35 -49.14 -14.26
C PHE A 407 -6.36 -48.67 -12.78
N GLY A 408 -6.12 -49.59 -11.83
CA GLY A 408 -6.01 -49.25 -10.41
C GLY A 408 -4.83 -48.31 -10.10
N ASP A 409 -3.66 -48.58 -10.69
CA ASP A 409 -2.46 -47.74 -10.54
C ASP A 409 -2.70 -46.33 -11.09
N PHE A 410 -3.32 -46.21 -12.28
CA PHE A 410 -3.62 -44.91 -12.88
C PHE A 410 -4.63 -44.11 -12.05
N ASN A 411 -5.62 -44.76 -11.44
CA ASN A 411 -6.56 -44.07 -10.55
C ASN A 411 -5.88 -43.55 -9.28
N PHE A 412 -4.97 -44.32 -8.68
CA PHE A 412 -4.19 -43.85 -7.53
C PHE A 412 -3.36 -42.61 -7.87
N VAL A 413 -2.66 -42.63 -9.02
CA VAL A 413 -1.89 -41.47 -9.49
C VAL A 413 -2.80 -40.28 -9.78
N GLY A 414 -3.96 -40.50 -10.42
CA GLY A 414 -4.95 -39.46 -10.68
C GLY A 414 -5.44 -38.76 -9.40
N GLN A 415 -5.78 -39.53 -8.36
CA GLN A 415 -6.18 -38.98 -7.06
C GLN A 415 -5.08 -38.13 -6.41
N HIS A 416 -3.81 -38.48 -6.59
CA HIS A 416 -2.69 -37.67 -6.11
C HIS A 416 -2.50 -36.39 -6.90
N ILE A 417 -2.67 -36.43 -8.23
CA ILE A 417 -2.67 -35.24 -9.08
C ILE A 417 -3.79 -34.28 -8.66
N ASP A 418 -5.00 -34.78 -8.43
CA ASP A 418 -6.13 -33.95 -8.01
C ASP A 418 -5.85 -33.24 -6.68
N LYS A 419 -5.24 -33.95 -5.71
CA LYS A 419 -4.81 -33.35 -4.44
C LYS A 419 -3.78 -32.23 -4.62
N LEU A 420 -2.80 -32.42 -5.51
CA LEU A 420 -1.80 -31.39 -5.82
C LEU A 420 -2.45 -30.17 -6.49
N ILE A 421 -3.34 -30.40 -7.45
CA ILE A 421 -4.09 -29.33 -8.13
C ILE A 421 -4.89 -28.53 -7.10
N THR A 422 -5.66 -29.17 -6.24
CA THR A 422 -6.45 -28.47 -5.21
C THR A 422 -5.58 -27.64 -4.26
N ARG A 423 -4.43 -28.18 -3.82
CA ARG A 423 -3.51 -27.44 -2.94
C ARG A 423 -2.94 -26.20 -3.64
N LEU A 424 -2.53 -26.33 -4.90
CA LEU A 424 -2.06 -25.20 -5.71
C LEU A 424 -3.17 -24.19 -6.00
N GLU A 425 -4.39 -24.63 -6.31
CA GLU A 425 -5.53 -23.73 -6.52
C GLU A 425 -5.83 -22.87 -5.29
N MET A 426 -5.77 -23.46 -4.09
CA MET A 426 -5.94 -22.72 -2.83
C MET A 426 -4.81 -21.72 -2.62
N ALA A 427 -3.55 -22.13 -2.81
CA ALA A 427 -2.38 -21.26 -2.61
C ALA A 427 -2.35 -20.06 -3.58
N PHE A 428 -2.78 -20.26 -4.83
CA PHE A 428 -2.82 -19.21 -5.86
C PHE A 428 -4.15 -18.46 -5.91
N GLY A 429 -5.08 -18.71 -4.99
CA GLY A 429 -6.37 -18.03 -4.90
C GLY A 429 -7.27 -18.24 -6.12
N VAL A 430 -7.15 -19.39 -6.81
CA VAL A 430 -7.93 -19.70 -8.00
C VAL A 430 -9.32 -20.20 -7.61
N ARG A 431 -10.34 -19.40 -7.98
CA ARG A 431 -11.75 -19.50 -7.59
C ARG A 431 -12.46 -20.82 -7.95
N THR A 432 -11.90 -21.66 -8.83
CA THR A 432 -12.54 -22.91 -9.30
C THR A 432 -12.67 -23.96 -8.20
N SER A 433 -11.83 -23.90 -7.16
CA SER A 433 -11.84 -24.80 -6.01
C SER A 433 -13.09 -24.68 -5.12
N ILE A 434 -13.90 -23.63 -5.26
CA ILE A 434 -15.10 -23.35 -4.42
C ILE A 434 -16.31 -24.20 -4.86
N GLN A 435 -16.33 -24.73 -6.09
CA GLN A 435 -17.45 -25.55 -6.57
C GLN A 435 -17.11 -27.03 -6.43
N ARG A 436 -17.51 -27.65 -5.31
CA ARG A 436 -17.66 -29.11 -5.28
C ARG A 436 -18.71 -29.48 -6.34
N SER A 437 -18.27 -30.18 -7.37
CA SER A 437 -19.15 -30.63 -8.45
C SER A 437 -20.23 -31.56 -7.87
N GLY A 438 -21.43 -31.03 -7.57
CA GLY A 438 -22.59 -31.83 -7.16
C GLY A 438 -23.42 -31.31 -5.98
N GLU A 439 -22.90 -30.38 -5.15
CA GLU A 439 -23.65 -29.84 -4.00
C GLU A 439 -24.00 -28.36 -4.18
N ARG A 440 -25.20 -27.97 -3.73
CA ARG A 440 -25.60 -26.56 -3.67
C ARG A 440 -24.79 -25.88 -2.57
N VAL A 441 -23.80 -25.09 -2.97
CA VAL A 441 -23.04 -24.25 -2.04
C VAL A 441 -23.91 -23.06 -1.63
N THR A 442 -23.97 -22.76 -0.33
CA THR A 442 -24.75 -21.63 0.18
C THR A 442 -24.02 -20.30 -0.02
N ALA A 443 -24.77 -19.19 -0.08
CA ALA A 443 -24.17 -17.86 -0.26
C ALA A 443 -23.25 -17.45 0.90
N GLU A 444 -23.48 -17.96 2.11
CA GLU A 444 -22.63 -17.66 3.28
C GLU A 444 -21.32 -18.45 3.29
N GLU A 445 -21.33 -19.71 2.85
CA GLU A 445 -20.07 -20.46 2.66
C GLU A 445 -19.18 -19.79 1.61
N ILE A 446 -19.79 -19.28 0.53
CA ILE A 446 -19.05 -18.53 -0.50
C ILE A 446 -18.45 -17.25 0.08
N ARG A 447 -19.18 -16.53 0.95
CA ARG A 447 -18.68 -15.32 1.61
C ARG A 447 -17.54 -15.63 2.57
N TYR A 448 -17.69 -16.67 3.40
CA TYR A 448 -16.65 -17.07 4.35
C TYR A 448 -15.36 -17.50 3.64
N LEU A 449 -15.47 -18.31 2.58
CA LEU A 449 -14.32 -18.71 1.77
C LEU A 449 -13.67 -17.54 1.03
N ALA A 450 -14.47 -16.60 0.51
CA ALA A 450 -13.94 -15.39 -0.11
C ALA A 450 -13.14 -14.54 0.89
N GLN A 451 -13.63 -14.44 2.14
CA GLN A 451 -12.95 -13.72 3.20
C GLN A 451 -11.64 -14.42 3.62
N GLU A 452 -11.62 -15.75 3.72
CA GLU A 452 -10.40 -16.52 3.99
C GLU A 452 -9.34 -16.31 2.89
N LEU A 453 -9.74 -16.30 1.62
CA LEU A 453 -8.86 -15.96 0.50
C LEU A 453 -8.34 -14.52 0.58
N GLU A 454 -9.19 -13.56 0.94
CA GLU A 454 -8.76 -12.17 1.16
C GLU A 454 -7.75 -12.05 2.31
N ASP A 455 -7.95 -12.79 3.40
CA ASP A 455 -7.02 -12.81 4.54
C ASP A 455 -5.66 -13.38 4.13
N THR A 456 -5.62 -14.43 3.30
CA THR A 456 -4.36 -14.97 2.76
C THR A 456 -3.63 -13.98 1.86
N LEU A 457 -4.37 -13.20 1.05
CA LEU A 457 -3.80 -12.18 0.17
C LEU A 457 -3.47 -10.86 0.89
N GLY A 458 -4.02 -10.64 2.10
CA GLY A 458 -3.86 -9.42 2.89
C GLY A 458 -2.41 -9.07 3.23
N GLY A 459 -1.56 -10.08 3.46
CA GLY A 459 -0.13 -9.90 3.68
C GLY A 459 0.58 -9.32 2.45
N ILE A 460 0.35 -9.92 1.27
CA ILE A 460 0.94 -9.48 0.00
C ILE A 460 0.44 -8.09 -0.39
N TYR A 461 -0.86 -7.79 -0.18
CA TYR A 461 -1.41 -6.47 -0.47
C TYR A 461 -0.78 -5.36 0.38
N SER A 462 -0.48 -5.63 1.64
CA SER A 462 0.17 -4.65 2.52
C SER A 462 1.58 -4.32 2.03
N ILE A 463 2.37 -5.35 1.68
CA ILE A 463 3.73 -5.18 1.13
C ILE A 463 3.69 -4.41 -0.20
N LEU A 464 2.84 -4.83 -1.13
CA LEU A 464 2.70 -4.14 -2.43
C LEU A 464 2.18 -2.70 -2.28
N ALA A 465 1.42 -2.38 -1.25
CA ALA A 465 1.01 -1.01 -1.00
C ALA A 465 2.20 -0.10 -0.69
N GLU A 466 3.13 -0.58 0.13
CA GLU A 466 4.31 0.16 0.56
C GLU A 466 5.41 0.17 -0.51
N ASP A 467 5.69 -0.97 -1.14
CA ASP A 467 6.83 -1.13 -2.07
C ASP A 467 6.52 -0.80 -3.52
N LEU A 468 5.26 -0.95 -3.95
CA LEU A 468 4.84 -0.66 -5.32
C LEU A 468 3.98 0.59 -5.39
N LEU A 469 2.83 0.61 -4.72
CA LEU A 469 1.84 1.67 -4.93
C LEU A 469 2.35 3.03 -4.45
N LEU A 470 3.03 3.09 -3.30
CA LEU A 470 3.51 4.36 -2.74
C LEU A 470 4.63 5.00 -3.58
N PRO A 471 5.71 4.29 -3.94
CA PRO A 471 6.73 4.81 -4.86
C PRO A 471 6.14 5.18 -6.22
N LEU A 472 5.21 4.37 -6.74
CA LEU A 472 4.56 4.63 -8.01
C LEU A 472 3.74 5.91 -8.01
N VAL A 473 2.91 6.14 -6.98
CA VAL A 473 2.11 7.36 -6.85
C VAL A 473 3.00 8.58 -6.68
N ARG A 474 4.03 8.51 -5.83
CA ARG A 474 5.00 9.61 -5.66
C ARG A 474 5.68 9.96 -6.98
N ARG A 475 6.09 8.94 -7.74
CA ARG A 475 6.71 9.10 -9.05
C ARG A 475 5.77 9.76 -10.07
N ILE A 476 4.50 9.35 -10.11
CA ILE A 476 3.52 9.95 -11.02
C ILE A 476 3.21 11.39 -10.63
N MET A 477 3.05 11.67 -9.33
CA MET A 477 2.85 13.03 -8.83
C MET A 477 4.02 13.94 -9.22
N ASP A 478 5.25 13.51 -8.97
CA ASP A 478 6.45 14.27 -9.35
C ASP A 478 6.52 14.54 -10.86
N ARG A 479 6.22 13.54 -11.70
CA ARG A 479 6.14 13.70 -13.16
C ARG A 479 5.08 14.73 -13.57
N LEU A 480 3.88 14.65 -12.98
CA LEU A 480 2.77 15.54 -13.31
C LEU A 480 2.99 16.97 -12.81
N THR A 481 3.63 17.14 -11.66
CA THR A 481 4.05 18.46 -11.14
C THR A 481 5.10 19.08 -12.05
N ARG A 482 6.12 18.32 -12.48
CA ARG A 482 7.12 18.80 -13.44
C ARG A 482 6.53 19.12 -14.82
N ALA A 483 5.47 18.42 -15.23
CA ALA A 483 4.71 18.72 -16.44
C ALA A 483 3.70 19.88 -16.27
N HIS A 484 3.65 20.54 -15.11
CA HIS A 484 2.67 21.59 -14.76
C HIS A 484 1.20 21.17 -14.91
N ARG A 485 0.92 19.86 -14.81
CA ARG A 485 -0.44 19.29 -14.82
C ARG A 485 -1.03 19.19 -13.42
N LEU A 486 -0.17 19.17 -12.40
CA LEU A 486 -0.55 19.33 -10.99
C LEU A 486 0.03 20.66 -10.47
N PRO A 487 -0.69 21.37 -9.58
CA PRO A 487 -0.14 22.53 -8.89
C PRO A 487 1.05 22.11 -8.01
N ASP A 488 1.98 23.04 -7.78
CA ASP A 488 3.10 22.81 -6.87
C ASP A 488 2.56 22.59 -5.44
N LEU A 489 2.68 21.35 -4.97
CA LEU A 489 2.28 20.98 -3.62
C LEU A 489 3.40 21.41 -2.66
N PRO A 490 3.11 22.11 -1.55
CA PRO A 490 4.15 22.50 -0.62
C PRO A 490 4.83 21.23 -0.04
N PRO A 491 6.17 21.18 0.03
CA PRO A 491 6.88 20.03 0.55
C PRO A 491 6.48 19.76 2.01
N GLY A 492 6.06 18.52 2.29
CA GLY A 492 5.63 18.07 3.62
C GLY A 492 4.16 18.34 3.98
N LEU A 493 3.40 19.08 3.17
CA LEU A 493 1.97 19.33 3.44
C LEU A 493 1.06 18.17 3.01
N ILE A 494 1.41 17.42 1.96
CA ILE A 494 0.56 16.36 1.41
C ILE A 494 1.42 15.12 1.17
N LYS A 495 1.36 14.16 2.12
CA LYS A 495 1.92 12.82 1.91
C LYS A 495 0.75 11.88 1.53
N PRO A 496 0.79 11.22 0.36
CA PRO A 496 -0.27 10.29 -0.02
C PRO A 496 -0.29 9.12 0.96
N ARG A 497 -1.46 8.87 1.56
CA ARG A 497 -1.70 7.68 2.38
C ARG A 497 -2.43 6.67 1.51
N ILE A 498 -1.84 5.50 1.35
CA ILE A 498 -2.46 4.42 0.60
C ILE A 498 -3.35 3.62 1.54
N VAL A 499 -4.62 3.49 1.16
CA VAL A 499 -5.59 2.66 1.85
C VAL A 499 -5.92 1.49 0.93
N VAL A 500 -5.58 0.27 1.33
CA VAL A 500 -5.85 -0.98 0.60
C VAL A 500 -6.91 -1.84 1.29
N GLY A 501 -7.47 -2.81 0.56
CA GLY A 501 -8.45 -3.78 1.07
C GLY A 501 -9.87 -3.21 1.24
N VAL A 502 -10.65 -3.77 2.16
CA VAL A 502 -12.03 -3.35 2.46
C VAL A 502 -12.09 -1.87 2.90
N ALA A 503 -11.02 -1.35 3.50
CA ALA A 503 -10.90 0.06 3.86
C ALA A 503 -10.85 0.99 2.63
N ALA A 504 -10.42 0.50 1.46
CA ALA A 504 -10.44 1.25 0.20
C ALA A 504 -11.88 1.44 -0.35
N LEU A 505 -12.85 0.64 0.10
CA LEU A 505 -14.29 0.90 -0.13
C LEU A 505 -14.83 2.08 0.72
N GLY A 506 -14.01 2.67 1.58
CA GLY A 506 -14.39 3.71 2.53
C GLY A 506 -15.07 4.93 1.91
N ARG A 507 -14.79 5.28 0.65
CA ARG A 507 -15.40 6.46 0.00
C ARG A 507 -16.94 6.38 -0.08
N GLY A 508 -17.46 5.22 -0.49
CA GLY A 508 -18.91 4.99 -0.50
C GLY A 508 -19.49 4.93 0.92
N GLN A 509 -18.71 4.43 1.88
CA GLN A 509 -19.09 4.37 3.28
C GLN A 509 -19.14 5.77 3.93
N ASP A 510 -18.25 6.68 3.54
CA ASP A 510 -18.20 8.04 4.09
C ASP A 510 -19.37 8.89 3.56
N MET A 511 -19.74 8.74 2.28
CA MET A 511 -21.00 9.29 1.75
C MET A 511 -22.20 8.75 2.54
N GLN A 512 -22.24 7.43 2.78
CA GLN A 512 -23.33 6.80 3.52
C GLN A 512 -23.41 7.33 4.96
N LYS A 513 -22.27 7.45 5.68
CA LYS A 513 -22.20 8.05 7.02
C LYS A 513 -22.67 9.50 7.02
N LEU A 514 -22.28 10.30 6.02
CA LEU A 514 -22.72 11.70 5.89
C LEU A 514 -24.23 11.80 5.66
N MET A 515 -24.80 10.92 4.83
CA MET A 515 -26.25 10.83 4.61
C MET A 515 -26.99 10.39 5.87
N GLU A 516 -26.51 9.34 6.54
CA GLU A 516 -27.09 8.84 7.79
C GLU A 516 -27.05 9.90 8.89
N TRP A 517 -25.92 10.60 9.04
CA TRP A 517 -25.79 11.73 9.95
C TRP A 517 -26.74 12.88 9.59
N ALA A 518 -26.83 13.25 8.32
CA ALA A 518 -27.71 14.35 7.87
C ALA A 518 -29.18 14.00 8.13
N GLN A 519 -29.59 12.75 7.88
CA GLN A 519 -30.93 12.26 8.20
C GLN A 519 -31.19 12.26 9.72
N ALA A 520 -30.24 11.80 10.53
CA ALA A 520 -30.36 11.81 11.99
C ALA A 520 -30.42 13.25 12.54
N ALA A 521 -29.61 14.17 12.00
CA ALA A 521 -29.60 15.57 12.41
C ALA A 521 -30.92 16.29 12.07
N GLN A 522 -31.56 15.96 10.94
CA GLN A 522 -32.90 16.47 10.60
C GLN A 522 -34.02 15.95 11.52
N GLN A 523 -33.82 14.81 12.19
CA GLN A 523 -34.77 14.28 13.17
C GLN A 523 -34.64 14.95 14.55
N VAL A 524 -33.43 15.41 14.91
CA VAL A 524 -33.13 16.02 16.22
C VAL A 524 -33.28 17.54 16.20
N LEU A 525 -32.94 18.18 15.09
CA LEU A 525 -33.04 19.64 14.91
C LEU A 525 -34.29 19.99 14.12
N THR A 526 -34.95 21.10 14.46
CA THR A 526 -36.02 21.64 13.61
C THR A 526 -35.44 22.11 12.26
N PRO A 527 -36.21 22.06 11.17
CA PRO A 527 -35.71 22.43 9.83
C PRO A 527 -35.08 23.83 9.78
N GLN A 528 -35.60 24.78 10.57
CA GLN A 528 -35.07 26.14 10.67
C GLN A 528 -33.73 26.23 11.41
N VAL A 529 -33.50 25.41 12.45
CA VAL A 529 -32.22 25.41 13.18
C VAL A 529 -31.16 24.65 12.39
N PHE A 530 -31.55 23.61 11.66
CA PHE A 530 -30.67 22.87 10.77
C PHE A 530 -30.08 23.78 9.68
N SER A 531 -30.93 24.54 8.98
CA SER A 531 -30.47 25.47 7.93
C SER A 531 -29.67 26.66 8.45
N GLN A 532 -29.84 27.06 9.71
CA GLN A 532 -29.07 28.13 10.34
C GLN A 532 -27.71 27.67 10.89
N ARG A 533 -27.55 26.39 11.23
CA ARG A 533 -26.34 25.87 11.86
C ARG A 533 -25.47 25.00 10.98
N VAL A 534 -26.05 24.38 9.95
CA VAL A 534 -25.32 23.56 8.99
C VAL A 534 -25.07 24.40 7.75
N ASN A 535 -23.81 24.46 7.30
CA ASN A 535 -23.49 25.04 6.00
C ASN A 535 -23.82 24.01 4.91
N PRO A 536 -24.88 24.22 4.09
CA PRO A 536 -25.27 23.27 3.06
C PRO A 536 -24.22 23.18 1.94
N GLY A 537 -23.50 24.25 1.65
CA GLY A 537 -22.43 24.26 0.63
C GLY A 537 -21.27 23.34 1.01
N GLU A 538 -20.82 23.44 2.26
CA GLU A 538 -19.77 22.58 2.80
C GLU A 538 -20.21 21.10 2.88
N LEU A 539 -21.44 20.83 3.33
CA LEU A 539 -21.96 19.47 3.37
C LEU A 539 -22.04 18.85 1.97
N MET A 540 -22.54 19.60 0.99
CA MET A 540 -22.59 19.15 -0.40
C MET A 540 -21.18 18.93 -0.94
N ALA A 541 -20.23 19.85 -0.74
CA ALA A 541 -18.85 19.71 -1.19
C ALA A 541 -18.20 18.40 -0.67
N ARG A 542 -18.36 18.09 0.62
CA ARG A 542 -17.87 16.83 1.23
C ARG A 542 -18.56 15.60 0.66
N MET A 543 -19.88 15.65 0.45
CA MET A 543 -20.62 14.56 -0.19
C MET A 543 -20.18 14.33 -1.64
N GLY A 544 -19.92 15.41 -2.39
CA GLY A 544 -19.43 15.36 -3.77
C GLY A 544 -18.03 14.76 -3.85
N ALA A 545 -17.13 15.18 -2.96
CA ALA A 545 -15.79 14.60 -2.84
C ALA A 545 -15.85 13.11 -2.50
N ALA A 546 -16.71 12.70 -1.56
CA ALA A 546 -16.90 11.29 -1.20
C ALA A 546 -17.51 10.43 -2.33
N SER A 547 -18.32 11.05 -3.21
CA SER A 547 -18.99 10.38 -4.33
C SER A 547 -18.20 10.41 -5.64
N ASP A 548 -16.98 10.97 -5.62
CA ASP A 548 -16.14 11.22 -6.80
C ASP A 548 -16.84 12.07 -7.91
N LEU A 549 -17.74 12.98 -7.51
CA LEU A 549 -18.43 13.89 -8.42
C LEU A 549 -17.70 15.24 -8.51
N THR A 550 -17.69 15.85 -9.70
CA THR A 550 -17.17 17.21 -9.88
C THR A 550 -18.23 18.22 -9.51
N MET A 551 -18.09 18.91 -8.38
CA MET A 551 -19.09 19.90 -7.94
C MET A 551 -19.05 21.22 -8.72
N LYS A 552 -18.00 21.43 -9.53
CA LYS A 552 -17.84 22.59 -10.41
C LYS A 552 -18.98 22.64 -11.44
N GLY A 553 -19.92 23.55 -11.23
CA GLY A 553 -21.11 23.73 -12.06
C GLY A 553 -22.36 22.95 -11.62
N LEU A 554 -22.27 22.08 -10.60
CA LEU A 554 -23.42 21.40 -9.98
C LEU A 554 -23.97 22.16 -8.78
N ILE A 555 -23.10 22.85 -8.03
CA ILE A 555 -23.46 23.72 -6.91
C ILE A 555 -23.32 25.17 -7.34
N LYS A 556 -24.34 25.99 -7.06
CA LYS A 556 -24.28 27.43 -7.30
C LYS A 556 -23.28 28.07 -6.34
N THR A 557 -22.46 28.98 -6.85
CA THR A 557 -21.55 29.79 -6.01
C THR A 557 -22.33 30.74 -5.10
N ASP A 558 -21.73 31.15 -3.98
CA ASP A 558 -22.32 32.11 -3.05
C ASP A 558 -22.69 33.44 -3.73
N GLU A 559 -21.89 33.86 -4.72
CA GLU A 559 -22.15 35.06 -5.54
C GLU A 559 -23.40 34.89 -6.42
N GLN A 560 -23.56 33.71 -7.06
CA GLN A 560 -24.76 33.40 -7.85
C GLN A 560 -26.02 33.32 -6.98
N LEU A 561 -25.91 32.76 -5.77
CA LEU A 561 -27.03 32.70 -4.82
C LEU A 561 -27.42 34.07 -4.28
N GLN A 562 -26.44 34.95 -3.99
CA GLN A 562 -26.72 36.32 -3.58
C GLN A 562 -27.36 37.14 -4.70
N GLN A 563 -26.91 36.95 -5.94
CA GLN A 563 -27.47 37.64 -7.09
C GLN A 563 -28.91 37.17 -7.38
N GLU A 564 -29.19 35.88 -7.28
CA GLU A 564 -30.56 35.34 -7.36
C GLU A 564 -31.43 35.79 -6.19
N GLN A 565 -30.93 35.79 -4.95
CA GLN A 565 -31.67 36.30 -3.78
C GLN A 565 -31.99 37.78 -3.89
N GLN A 566 -31.05 38.61 -4.38
CA GLN A 566 -31.31 40.03 -4.66
C GLN A 566 -32.36 40.20 -5.75
N THR A 567 -32.31 39.38 -6.79
CA THR A 567 -33.29 39.41 -7.88
C THR A 567 -34.67 39.00 -7.37
N ASP A 568 -34.76 37.93 -6.58
CA ASP A 568 -36.01 37.43 -6.00
C ASP A 568 -36.59 38.37 -4.93
N THR A 569 -35.77 38.99 -4.10
CA THR A 569 -36.24 40.01 -3.15
C THR A 569 -36.70 41.28 -3.85
N MET A 570 -36.02 41.73 -4.92
CA MET A 570 -36.53 42.81 -5.77
C MET A 570 -37.85 42.43 -6.44
N HIS A 571 -37.98 41.19 -6.92
CA HIS A 571 -39.20 40.71 -7.58
C HIS A 571 -40.38 40.60 -6.60
N GLN A 572 -40.15 40.08 -5.39
CA GLN A 572 -41.17 40.01 -4.34
C GLN A 572 -41.53 41.39 -3.79
N ALA A 573 -40.58 42.32 -3.68
CA ALA A 573 -40.84 43.70 -3.30
C ALA A 573 -41.69 44.42 -4.38
N ALA A 574 -41.41 44.18 -5.67
CA ALA A 574 -42.20 44.70 -6.78
C ALA A 574 -43.63 44.14 -6.79
N ILE A 575 -43.81 42.85 -6.51
CA ILE A 575 -45.13 42.21 -6.42
C ILE A 575 -45.91 42.70 -5.19
N ARG A 576 -45.24 42.93 -4.04
CA ARG A 576 -45.88 43.50 -2.84
C ARG A 576 -46.23 44.99 -2.97
N ALA A 577 -45.54 45.74 -3.83
CA ALA A 577 -45.84 47.14 -4.11
C ALA A 577 -46.94 47.34 -5.19
N ALA A 578 -47.24 46.29 -5.96
CA ALA A 578 -48.26 46.35 -7.01
C ALA A 578 -49.69 46.67 -6.51
N PRO A 579 -50.19 46.18 -5.34
CA PRO A 579 -51.53 46.51 -4.87
C PRO A 579 -51.64 47.94 -4.32
N THR A 580 -50.55 48.52 -3.83
CA THR A 580 -50.54 49.89 -3.27
C THR A 580 -50.56 50.98 -4.34
N ILE A 581 -50.10 50.70 -5.56
CA ILE A 581 -50.16 51.66 -6.68
C ILE A 581 -51.55 51.62 -7.35
N ALA A 582 -52.21 50.45 -7.41
CA ALA A 582 -53.55 50.32 -7.96
C ALA A 582 -54.65 50.96 -7.07
N GLY A 583 -54.45 51.01 -5.75
CA GLY A 583 -55.38 51.65 -4.81
C GLY A 583 -55.30 53.19 -4.76
N ALA A 584 -54.17 53.80 -5.18
CA ALA A 584 -53.96 55.25 -5.15
C ALA A 584 -54.33 55.96 -6.47
N ALA A 585 -54.56 55.21 -7.55
CA ALA A 585 -54.88 55.77 -8.88
C ALA A 585 -56.40 55.87 -9.18
N MET A 586 -57.28 55.49 -8.24
CA MET A 586 -58.74 55.47 -8.41
C MET A 586 -59.49 56.40 -7.44
N ALA A 587 -58.88 57.53 -7.05
CA ALA A 587 -59.59 58.63 -6.38
C ALA A 587 -59.76 59.79 -7.39
N PRO A 588 -61.00 60.16 -7.77
CA PRO A 588 -61.22 61.20 -8.78
C PRO A 588 -60.92 62.61 -8.21
N PRO A 589 -60.41 63.55 -9.03
CA PRO A 589 -60.13 64.91 -8.60
C PRO A 589 -61.46 65.65 -8.34
N GLY A 590 -61.58 66.24 -7.15
CA GLY A 590 -62.73 67.07 -6.78
C GLY A 590 -62.80 68.32 -7.65
N ASP A 591 -63.93 68.49 -8.34
CA ASP A 591 -64.29 69.71 -9.04
C ASP A 591 -64.94 70.69 -8.06
N MET A 592 -64.37 71.89 -7.97
CA MET A 592 -64.96 73.01 -7.24
C MET A 592 -65.85 73.81 -8.19
N SER A 593 -67.16 73.56 -8.19
CA SER A 593 -68.17 74.59 -8.45
C SER A 593 -69.54 74.14 -7.96
N GLY A 594 -70.25 75.02 -7.25
CA GLY A 594 -71.50 74.71 -6.56
C GLY A 594 -72.76 74.83 -7.42
N GLN A 595 -73.83 74.23 -6.89
CA GLN A 595 -75.25 74.54 -7.10
C GLN A 595 -75.77 74.65 -8.55
N GLN A 596 -76.33 73.55 -9.08
CA GLN A 596 -77.77 73.28 -9.14
C GLN A 596 -78.04 71.88 -9.70
#